data_AF-A0A0A1H218-F1
#
_entry.id   AF-A0A0A1H218-F1
#
_cell.length_a   1.000
_cell.length_b   1.000
_cell.length_c   1.000
_cell.angle_alpha   90.00
_cell.angle_beta   90.00
_cell.angle_gamma   90.00
#
_symmetry.space_group_name_H-M   'P 1'
#
loop_
_entity.id
_entity.type
_entity.pdbx_description
1 polymer ?
#
loop_
_entity_poly.entity_id
_entity_poly.type
_entity_poly.pdbx_seq_one_letter_code
_entity_poly.pdbx_strand_id
1 'polypeptide(L)'
;MLRNQPVVNPGIAIARLAGVIETPGERAADSLVFVLETEDGRTIRVSYGLLMESLRFAQAQGIMPPLSEHWWARIADTDDGFALQEAGR
;
A
#
# COMPACT_ATOMS: atom_id res chain seq x y z
N MET A 1 -10.32 22.55 0.51
CA MET A 1 -9.09 21.73 0.57
C MET A 1 -9.30 20.50 -0.30
N LEU A 2 -8.70 20.44 -1.48
CA LEU A 2 -8.82 19.31 -2.40
C LEU A 2 -7.92 18.18 -1.89
N ARG A 3 -8.51 17.05 -1.49
CA ARG A 3 -7.77 15.82 -1.23
C ARG A 3 -7.24 15.34 -2.58
N ASN A 4 -5.92 15.32 -2.73
CA ASN A 4 -5.22 14.78 -3.89
C ASN A 4 -5.42 13.26 -3.89
N GLN A 5 -6.59 12.79 -4.34
CA GLN A 5 -6.82 11.36 -4.47
C GLN A 5 -6.03 10.84 -5.68
N PRO A 6 -5.16 9.84 -5.51
CA PRO A 6 -4.49 9.21 -6.63
C PRO A 6 -5.56 8.57 -7.52
N VAL A 7 -5.69 9.07 -8.74
CA VAL A 7 -6.53 8.46 -9.77
C VAL A 7 -5.82 7.19 -10.21
N VAL A 8 -6.23 6.06 -9.64
CA VAL A 8 -5.79 4.73 -10.09
C VAL A 8 -6.53 4.45 -11.40
N ASN A 9 -5.85 4.61 -12.53
CA ASN A 9 -6.41 4.31 -13.84
C ASN A 9 -6.41 2.77 -14.03
N PRO A 10 -7.58 2.12 -14.13
CA PRO A 10 -7.70 0.65 -14.15
C PRO A 10 -7.08 -0.02 -15.38
N GLY A 11 -6.66 0.75 -16.39
CA GLY A 11 -5.97 0.24 -17.59
C GLY A 11 -4.44 0.15 -17.47
N ILE A 12 -3.85 0.47 -16.31
CA ILE A 12 -2.39 0.44 -16.15
C ILE A 12 -1.97 -0.94 -15.65
N ALA A 13 -1.38 -1.74 -16.55
CA ALA A 13 -0.71 -2.97 -16.17
C ALA A 13 0.58 -2.63 -15.41
N ILE A 14 0.68 -3.11 -14.17
CA ILE A 14 1.91 -3.05 -13.38
C ILE A 14 2.82 -4.18 -13.83
N ALA A 15 4.01 -3.83 -14.32
CA ALA A 15 5.00 -4.79 -14.79
C ALA A 15 5.82 -5.40 -13.64
N ARG A 16 6.27 -4.55 -12.69
CA ARG A 16 7.09 -4.99 -11.55
C ARG A 16 7.11 -4.00 -10.39
N LEU A 17 7.52 -4.49 -9.22
CA LEU A 17 8.01 -3.66 -8.13
C LEU A 17 9.45 -3.21 -8.47
N ALA A 18 9.64 -1.90 -8.64
CA ALA A 18 10.94 -1.30 -8.95
C ALA A 18 11.73 -0.91 -7.69
N GLY A 19 11.07 -0.70 -6.56
CA GLY A 19 11.74 -0.40 -5.30
C GLY A 19 10.79 -0.16 -4.14
N VAL A 20 11.37 -0.07 -2.94
CA VAL A 20 10.68 0.31 -1.70
C VAL A 20 11.48 1.43 -1.06
N ILE A 21 10.78 2.51 -0.69
CA ILE A 21 11.36 3.65 0.01
C ILE A 21 10.80 3.63 1.42
N GLU A 22 11.68 3.58 2.40
CA GLU A 22 11.33 3.72 3.81
C GLU A 22 11.55 5.17 4.23
N THR A 23 10.52 5.79 4.79
CA THR A 23 10.55 7.16 5.30
C THR A 23 10.51 7.09 6.84
N PRO A 24 11.67 7.12 7.51
CA PRO A 24 11.70 6.98 8.97
C PRO A 24 11.05 8.18 9.66
N GLY A 25 10.21 7.93 10.66
CA GLY A 25 9.52 8.95 11.46
C GLY A 25 8.19 9.45 10.87
N GLU A 26 7.70 8.81 9.81
CA GLU A 26 6.31 8.96 9.37
C GLU A 26 5.44 7.85 9.96
N ARG A 27 4.12 8.10 10.05
CA ARG A 27 3.15 7.10 10.52
C ARG A 27 3.31 5.80 9.72
N ALA A 28 3.09 4.66 10.37
CA ALA A 28 3.25 3.33 9.77
C ALA A 28 2.59 3.15 8.38
N ALA A 29 1.47 3.84 8.11
CA ALA A 29 0.79 3.78 6.81
C ALA A 29 1.53 4.50 5.66
N ASP A 30 2.38 5.48 5.99
CA ASP A 30 3.13 6.33 5.07
C ASP A 30 4.65 6.09 5.15
N SER A 31 5.10 5.31 6.14
CA SER A 31 6.52 4.96 6.34
C SER A 31 7.09 4.11 5.21
N LEU A 32 6.24 3.39 4.47
CA LEU A 32 6.65 2.58 3.32
C LEU A 32 5.97 3.07 2.04
N VAL A 33 6.78 3.45 1.05
CA VAL A 33 6.32 3.82 -0.30
C VAL A 33 6.86 2.82 -1.31
N PHE A 34 5.96 2.09 -1.94
CA PHE A 34 6.25 1.16 -3.02
C PHE A 34 6.35 1.90 -4.34
N VAL A 35 7.40 1.62 -5.10
CA VAL A 35 7.66 2.18 -6.41
C VAL A 35 7.35 1.10 -7.44
N LEU A 36 6.25 1.25 -8.16
CA LEU A 36 5.76 0.30 -9.15
C LEU A 36 6.11 0.80 -10.55
N GLU A 37 6.69 -0.05 -11.38
CA GLU A 37 6.90 0.21 -12.80
C GLU A 37 5.74 -0.39 -13.60
N THR A 38 5.17 0.41 -14.48
CA THR A 38 4.10 0.02 -15.39
C THR A 38 4.68 -0.57 -16.68
N GLU A 39 3.89 -1.34 -17.42
CA GLU A 39 4.34 -1.93 -18.70
C GLU A 39 4.75 -0.87 -19.75
N ASP A 40 4.20 0.35 -19.65
CA ASP A 40 4.58 1.48 -20.51
C ASP A 40 5.77 2.29 -19.97
N GLY A 41 6.48 1.78 -18.95
CA GLY A 41 7.71 2.35 -18.42
C GLY A 41 7.52 3.55 -17.49
N ARG A 42 6.30 3.80 -17.03
CA ARG A 42 6.02 4.84 -16.02
C ARG A 42 6.23 4.29 -14.63
N THR A 43 6.41 5.21 -13.68
CA THR A 43 6.56 4.87 -12.28
C THR A 43 5.39 5.41 -11.47
N ILE A 44 4.77 4.54 -10.69
CA ILE A 44 3.70 4.87 -9.74
C ILE A 44 4.23 4.67 -8.33
N ARG A 45 3.96 5.64 -7.45
CA ARG A 45 4.33 5.56 -6.03
C ARG A 45 3.07 5.32 -5.23
N VAL A 46 3.07 4.26 -4.42
CA VAL A 46 1.92 3.83 -3.64
C VAL A 46 2.38 3.70 -2.19
N SER A 47 1.78 4.44 -1.26
CA SER A 47 2.05 4.23 0.16
C SER A 47 1.47 2.88 0.60
N TYR A 48 2.02 2.32 1.68
CA TYR A 48 1.53 1.06 2.24
C TYR A 48 0.04 1.13 2.59
N GLY A 49 -0.41 2.23 3.21
CA GLY A 49 -1.84 2.44 3.48
C GLY A 49 -2.69 2.37 2.21
N LEU A 50 -2.28 3.09 1.15
CA LEU A 50 -2.99 3.09 -0.12
C LEU A 50 -2.98 1.70 -0.79
N LEU A 51 -1.88 0.95 -0.66
CA LEU A 51 -1.79 -0.41 -1.18
C LEU A 51 -2.79 -1.33 -0.46
N MET A 52 -2.88 -1.25 0.86
CA MET A 52 -3.82 -2.05 1.66
C MET A 52 -5.27 -1.69 1.35
N GLU A 53 -5.60 -0.41 1.22
CA GLU A 53 -6.93 0.04 0.79
C GLU A 53 -7.28 -0.47 -0.60
N SER A 54 -6.32 -0.43 -1.53
CA SER A 54 -6.50 -0.93 -2.91
C SER A 54 -6.78 -2.43 -2.94
N LEU A 55 -6.08 -3.23 -2.13
CA LEU A 55 -6.33 -4.67 -2.01
C LEU A 55 -7.72 -4.95 -1.45
N ARG A 56 -8.14 -4.23 -0.40
CA ARG A 56 -9.50 -4.36 0.15
C ARG A 56 -10.57 -4.00 -0.88
N PHE A 57 -10.36 -2.92 -1.62
CA PHE A 57 -11.26 -2.51 -2.69
C PHE A 57 -11.35 -3.57 -3.79
N ALA A 58 -10.21 -4.07 -4.30
CA ALA A 58 -10.18 -5.09 -5.33
C ALA A 58 -10.90 -6.38 -4.92
N GLN A 59 -10.72 -6.81 -3.67
CA GLN A 59 -11.43 -7.96 -3.10
C GLN A 59 -12.94 -7.71 -3.00
N ALA A 60 -13.36 -6.54 -2.51
CA ALA A 60 -14.77 -6.16 -2.42
C ALA A 60 -15.47 -6.06 -3.78
N GLN A 61 -14.72 -5.71 -4.83
CA GLN A 61 -15.21 -5.67 -6.22
C GLN A 61 -15.10 -7.03 -6.95
N GLY A 62 -14.56 -8.07 -6.30
CA GLY A 62 -14.37 -9.39 -6.92
C GLY A 62 -13.30 -9.43 -8.02
N ILE A 63 -12.44 -8.41 -8.10
CA ILE A 63 -11.32 -8.34 -9.06
C ILE A 63 -10.22 -9.33 -8.68
N MET A 64 -10.05 -9.57 -7.37
CA MET A 64 -9.11 -10.56 -6.85
C MET A 64 -9.80 -11.58 -5.93
N PRO A 65 -9.27 -12.81 -5.81
CA PRO A 65 -9.74 -13.78 -4.84
C PRO A 65 -9.65 -13.24 -3.40
N PRO A 66 -10.53 -13.67 -2.49
CA PRO A 66 -10.46 -13.26 -1.11
C PRO A 66 -9.19 -13.76 -0.43
N LEU A 67 -8.43 -12.83 0.15
CA LEU A 67 -7.35 -13.13 1.08
C LEU A 67 -7.94 -13.58 2.41
N SER A 68 -7.36 -14.64 2.99
CA SER A 68 -7.82 -15.21 4.27
C SER A 68 -7.70 -14.21 5.43
N GLU A 69 -8.54 -14.35 6.45
CA GLU A 69 -8.45 -13.53 7.66
C GLU A 69 -7.09 -13.65 8.36
N HIS A 70 -6.46 -14.84 8.34
CA HIS A 70 -5.10 -15.04 8.85
C HIS A 70 -4.02 -14.26 8.07
N TRP A 71 -4.28 -13.92 6.81
CA TRP A 71 -3.40 -13.05 6.05
C TRP A 71 -3.55 -11.61 6.54
N TRP A 72 -4.78 -11.11 6.65
CA TRP A 72 -5.06 -9.76 7.16
C TRP A 72 -4.60 -9.56 8.61
N ALA A 73 -4.74 -10.57 9.47
CA ALA A 73 -4.30 -10.51 10.86
C ALA A 73 -2.78 -10.38 11.01
N ARG A 74 -1.99 -11.04 10.15
CA ARG A 74 -0.52 -10.91 10.15
C ARG A 74 -0.07 -9.49 9.76
N ILE A 75 -0.83 -8.85 8.90
CA ILE A 75 -0.59 -7.46 8.48
C ILE A 75 -0.95 -6.50 9.62
N ALA A 76 -2.07 -6.71 10.30
CA ALA A 76 -2.45 -5.88 11.45
C ALA A 76 -1.42 -5.94 12.60
N ASP A 77 -0.88 -7.11 12.88
CA ASP A 77 0.20 -7.30 13.88
C ASP A 77 1.49 -6.52 13.49
N THR A 78 1.76 -6.41 12.19
CA THR A 78 2.87 -5.61 11.67
C THR A 78 2.61 -4.11 11.87
N ASP A 79 1.38 -3.64 11.60
CA ASP A 79 0.98 -2.24 11.81
C ASP A 79 1.06 -1.82 13.29
N ASP A 80 0.65 -2.70 14.21
CA ASP A 80 0.75 -2.48 15.66
C ASP A 80 2.22 -2.47 16.14
N GLY A 81 3.07 -3.32 15.55
CA GLY A 81 4.51 -3.34 15.79
C GLY A 81 5.20 -2.01 15.47
N PHE A 82 4.78 -1.33 14.38
CA PHE A 82 5.25 0.01 14.05
C PHE A 82 4.69 1.09 14.98
N ALA A 83 3.42 0.98 15.40
CA ALA A 83 2.79 1.94 16.32
C ALA A 83 3.44 1.97 17.71
N LEU A 84 3.87 0.81 18.22
CA LEU A 84 4.56 0.70 19.51
C LEU A 84 5.98 1.29 19.48
N GLN A 85 6.62 1.34 18.31
CA GLN A 85 7.98 1.90 18.17
C GLN A 85 7.99 3.45 18.20
N GLU A 86 6.88 4.11 17.85
CA GLU A 86 6.73 5.56 17.96
C GLU A 86 6.32 6.02 19.36
N ALA A 87 5.63 5.18 20.13
CA ALA A 87 5.17 5.51 21.50
C ALA A 87 6.30 5.43 22.57
N GLY A 88 7.49 4.99 22.18
CA GLY A 88 8.66 4.79 23.06
C GLY A 88 9.77 5.82 22.93
N ARG A 89 9.52 6.98 22.30
CA ARG A 89 10.50 8.08 22.18
C ARG A 89 10.11 9.33 22.96
#